data_AF-A0A832W6M8-F1
#
_entry.id   AF-A0A832W6M8-F1
#
_cell.length_a   1.000
_cell.length_b   1.000
_cell.length_c   1.000
_cell.angle_alpha   90.00
_cell.angle_beta   90.00
_cell.angle_gamma   90.00
#
_symmetry.space_group_name_H-M   'P 1'
#
loop_
_entity.id
_entity.type
_entity.pdbx_description
1 polymer ?
#
loop_
_entity_poly.entity_id
_entity_poly.type
_entity_poly.pdbx_seq_one_letter_code
_entity_poly.pdbx_strand_id
1 'polypeptide(L)'
;MKKHTAVLLAALAVFVAAAAGTVSAADNVSDGSTICNVTITGYECDSWSDEQYPIIDLCGEEYVPLFTTNGNICAVHVNKLARLMLDSNETHTLGQGEKIYLGEGYALEVKKISIDYMDVWLELTRDGQYVADQSISIETDNNMTWNVILDNVQGENDIVVMKVYVSNIFVGAENCIVRIDGIWLINYANARTLNVGDEFGEFTLKEIINGTGAPNLGSLVFENNMEPALTCNVTAAGYECDSWSDEQYPVINLFGAEYVPLFPTDGNIWDSHVNKLTGLILDSNETQVLEAGEILDLGQGYALEVREIDIDSEKAWLELTRDGQYIADKNVSMDTDDNRTWTVALDDVQGENNIVVMKVHVKNLFVGSEKRIVWIDGIWLADYANARTLNVGDEFGEFTLNQIINGTDASNLGSLVFGSASVTDETSVTDDTSTAGFSSSPSSENESDKFTNTSTEPPTSWYWNFWKSFTMKLK
;
A
#
# COMPACT_ATOMS: atom_id res chain seq x y z
N MET A 1 -55.71 44.11 10.62
CA MET A 1 -54.25 44.32 10.61
C MET A 1 -53.64 43.54 11.78
N LYS A 2 -52.38 43.10 11.62
CA LYS A 2 -51.37 42.63 12.61
C LYS A 2 -51.65 43.04 14.08
N LYS A 3 -51.25 42.35 15.15
CA LYS A 3 -50.47 41.12 15.47
C LYS A 3 -50.97 40.68 16.89
N HIS A 4 -50.69 39.54 17.51
CA HIS A 4 -49.73 38.44 17.30
C HIS A 4 -50.38 37.14 17.86
N THR A 5 -49.87 35.96 17.49
CA THR A 5 -50.11 34.70 18.21
C THR A 5 -48.86 34.33 19.00
N ALA A 6 -49.01 33.98 20.28
CA ALA A 6 -47.98 33.36 21.10
C ALA A 6 -48.58 32.07 21.69
N VAL A 7 -48.08 30.92 21.24
CA VAL A 7 -48.37 29.61 21.84
C VAL A 7 -47.03 28.98 22.15
N LEU A 8 -46.82 28.68 23.42
CA LEU A 8 -45.64 27.95 23.91
C LEU A 8 -45.62 26.56 23.26
N LEU A 9 -44.53 26.23 22.56
CA LEU A 9 -44.28 24.85 22.15
C LEU A 9 -43.59 24.13 23.31
N ALA A 10 -44.33 23.30 24.03
CA ALA A 10 -43.76 22.44 25.06
C ALA A 10 -43.02 21.28 24.38
N ALA A 11 -41.70 21.20 24.56
CA ALA A 11 -40.89 20.12 24.02
C ALA A 11 -41.22 18.80 24.73
N LEU A 12 -41.85 17.87 24.01
CA LEU A 12 -42.10 16.51 24.48
C LEU A 12 -40.84 15.66 24.23
N ALA A 13 -39.96 15.59 25.23
CA ALA A 13 -38.82 14.68 25.19
C ALA A 13 -39.32 13.22 25.33
N VAL A 14 -39.35 12.48 24.22
CA VAL A 14 -39.66 11.05 24.23
C VAL A 14 -38.36 10.27 24.43
N PHE A 15 -38.07 9.91 25.68
CA PHE A 15 -37.12 8.84 25.96
C PHE A 15 -37.75 7.50 25.57
N VAL A 16 -37.30 6.89 24.48
CA VAL A 16 -37.53 5.46 24.22
C VAL A 16 -36.37 4.68 24.84
N ALA A 17 -36.59 4.15 26.03
CA ALA A 17 -35.78 3.06 26.57
C ALA A 17 -36.49 1.73 26.26
N ALA A 18 -35.90 0.93 25.37
CA ALA A 18 -36.23 -0.48 25.15
C ALA A 18 -34.88 -1.21 25.08
N ALA A 19 -34.41 -1.80 26.17
CA ALA A 19 -34.81 -3.14 26.65
C ALA A 19 -34.20 -4.25 25.79
N ALA A 20 -33.32 -5.04 26.40
CA ALA A 20 -32.63 -6.15 25.75
C ALA A 20 -33.62 -7.20 25.21
N GLY A 21 -33.42 -7.60 23.96
CA GLY A 21 -34.10 -8.71 23.30
C GLY A 21 -33.06 -9.61 22.64
N THR A 22 -32.86 -10.80 23.20
CA THR A 22 -31.83 -11.75 22.80
C THR A 22 -32.23 -12.61 21.60
N VAL A 23 -31.28 -12.79 20.68
CA VAL A 23 -31.05 -14.00 19.86
C VAL A 23 -32.04 -14.36 18.74
N SER A 24 -31.52 -14.31 17.51
CA SER A 24 -31.60 -15.38 16.50
C SER A 24 -30.32 -15.28 15.64
N ALA A 25 -29.24 -16.02 15.88
CA ALA A 25 -29.08 -17.49 15.77
C ALA A 25 -29.19 -18.01 14.32
N ALA A 26 -28.09 -17.86 13.59
CA ALA A 26 -27.52 -18.83 12.65
C ALA A 26 -26.07 -18.37 12.37
N ASP A 27 -25.04 -19.21 12.46
CA ASP A 27 -24.92 -20.46 13.21
C ASP A 27 -23.44 -20.63 13.62
N ASN A 28 -23.12 -21.59 14.51
CA ASN A 28 -21.72 -21.94 14.72
C ASN A 28 -21.12 -22.51 13.42
N VAL A 29 -20.00 -21.96 12.94
CA VAL A 29 -19.07 -22.74 12.11
C VAL A 29 -17.78 -22.94 12.88
N SER A 30 -17.74 -24.05 13.62
CA SER A 30 -16.59 -24.54 14.39
C SER A 30 -15.55 -25.26 13.53
N ASP A 31 -15.63 -25.13 12.21
CA ASP A 31 -15.08 -26.08 11.24
C ASP A 31 -14.01 -25.45 10.32
N GLY A 32 -13.44 -24.30 10.71
CA GLY A 32 -12.31 -23.69 9.98
C GLY A 32 -12.69 -22.84 8.75
N SER A 33 -13.91 -22.31 8.71
CA SER A 33 -14.33 -21.36 7.68
C SER A 33 -14.08 -19.90 8.08
N THR A 34 -13.62 -19.07 7.14
CA THR A 34 -13.52 -17.62 7.28
C THR A 34 -14.76 -16.94 6.70
N ILE A 35 -15.35 -15.99 7.44
CA ILE A 35 -16.53 -15.22 7.00
C ILE A 35 -16.09 -13.79 6.69
N CYS A 36 -15.90 -13.49 5.40
CA CYS A 36 -15.61 -12.14 4.92
C CYS A 36 -16.92 -11.36 4.81
N ASN A 37 -17.10 -10.34 5.65
CA ASN A 37 -18.32 -9.54 5.69
C ASN A 37 -18.18 -8.29 4.80
N VAL A 38 -19.21 -7.96 4.03
CA VAL A 38 -19.28 -6.64 3.37
C VAL A 38 -19.59 -5.59 4.43
N THR A 39 -18.71 -4.61 4.54
CA THR A 39 -18.86 -3.45 5.42
C THR A 39 -19.01 -2.18 4.59
N ILE A 40 -19.24 -1.04 5.25
CA ILE A 40 -19.27 0.29 4.63
C ILE A 40 -18.06 1.09 5.11
N THR A 41 -17.35 1.71 4.17
CA THR A 41 -16.32 2.70 4.48
C THR A 41 -16.69 4.06 3.89
N GLY A 42 -16.16 5.13 4.47
CA GLY A 42 -16.26 6.47 3.90
C GLY A 42 -15.31 6.63 2.73
N TYR A 43 -15.60 7.58 1.83
CA TYR A 43 -14.61 8.01 0.85
C TYR A 43 -13.57 8.93 1.50
N GLU A 44 -12.33 8.91 1.00
CA GLU A 44 -11.24 9.76 1.51
C GLU A 44 -11.43 11.24 1.14
N CYS A 45 -12.15 11.55 0.06
CA CYS A 45 -12.48 12.93 -0.33
C CYS A 45 -13.44 13.60 0.66
N ASP A 46 -12.98 14.68 1.30
CA ASP A 46 -13.77 15.53 2.21
C ASP A 46 -15.15 15.93 1.67
N SER A 47 -15.26 16.12 0.35
CA SER A 47 -16.51 16.53 -0.33
C SER A 47 -17.52 15.39 -0.48
N TRP A 48 -17.13 14.16 -0.16
CA TRP A 48 -17.96 12.96 -0.11
C TRP A 48 -18.08 12.42 1.33
N SER A 49 -17.83 13.23 2.35
CA SER A 49 -17.80 12.80 3.77
C SER A 49 -19.13 12.28 4.34
N ASP A 50 -20.27 12.64 3.74
CA ASP A 50 -21.60 12.06 4.04
C ASP A 50 -21.92 10.82 3.18
N GLU A 51 -21.04 10.43 2.26
CA GLU A 51 -21.20 9.28 1.37
C GLU A 51 -20.27 8.12 1.76
N GLN A 52 -20.67 6.89 1.38
CA GLN A 52 -19.96 5.66 1.69
C GLN A 52 -19.98 4.70 0.50
N TYR A 53 -19.11 3.70 0.51
CA TYR A 53 -19.12 2.58 -0.45
C TYR A 53 -18.94 1.24 0.26
N PRO A 54 -19.43 0.13 -0.32
CA PRO A 54 -19.24 -1.19 0.23
C PRO A 54 -17.80 -1.66 0.01
N ILE A 55 -17.22 -2.29 1.04
CA ILE A 55 -15.87 -2.87 0.98
C ILE A 55 -15.88 -4.25 1.64
N ILE A 56 -15.08 -5.17 1.10
CA ILE A 56 -14.86 -6.51 1.65
C ILE A 56 -13.36 -6.79 1.64
N ASP A 57 -12.80 -7.07 2.81
CA ASP A 57 -11.46 -7.63 2.95
C ASP A 57 -11.53 -9.12 2.59
N LEU A 58 -10.71 -9.53 1.61
CA LEU A 58 -10.43 -10.92 1.33
C LEU A 58 -8.95 -11.23 1.56
N CYS A 59 -8.62 -11.68 2.78
CA CYS A 59 -7.30 -12.15 3.18
C CYS A 59 -6.19 -11.07 3.20
N GLY A 60 -6.55 -9.85 3.60
CA GLY A 60 -5.67 -8.67 3.67
C GLY A 60 -5.74 -7.77 2.43
N GLU A 61 -6.53 -8.15 1.42
CA GLU A 61 -6.70 -7.40 0.17
C GLU A 61 -8.11 -6.81 0.06
N GLU A 62 -8.20 -5.50 -0.16
CA GLU A 62 -9.48 -4.79 -0.22
C GLU A 62 -10.14 -4.86 -1.60
N TYR A 63 -11.36 -5.40 -1.62
CA TYR A 63 -12.22 -5.43 -2.79
C TYR A 63 -13.49 -4.59 -2.56
N VAL A 64 -13.98 -3.98 -3.63
CA VAL A 64 -15.28 -3.32 -3.70
C VAL A 64 -16.25 -4.27 -4.38
N PRO A 65 -17.27 -4.78 -3.65
CA PRO A 65 -18.41 -5.44 -4.26
C PRO A 65 -19.18 -4.47 -5.16
N LEU A 66 -19.57 -4.90 -6.36
CA LEU A 66 -20.23 -4.02 -7.34
C LEU A 66 -21.57 -3.52 -6.79
N PHE A 67 -21.82 -2.22 -6.94
CA PHE A 67 -23.00 -1.53 -6.43
C PHE A 67 -23.52 -0.48 -7.42
N THR A 68 -24.80 -0.12 -7.29
CA THR A 68 -25.49 0.80 -8.20
C THR A 68 -25.78 2.16 -7.57
N THR A 69 -25.95 3.19 -8.40
CA THR A 69 -26.25 4.57 -7.96
C THR A 69 -27.68 4.80 -7.46
N ASN A 70 -28.60 3.86 -7.67
CA ASN A 70 -30.04 4.05 -7.45
C ASN A 70 -30.47 3.92 -5.97
N GLY A 71 -29.75 4.61 -5.08
CA GLY A 71 -30.24 5.07 -3.79
C GLY A 71 -30.21 4.06 -2.65
N ASN A 72 -29.52 2.93 -2.78
CA ASN A 72 -29.33 2.02 -1.67
C ASN A 72 -27.97 1.30 -1.72
N ILE A 73 -27.06 1.68 -0.81
CA ILE A 73 -25.80 0.97 -0.54
C ILE A 73 -26.02 -0.47 -0.03
N CYS A 74 -27.27 -0.91 0.16
CA CYS A 74 -27.63 -2.31 0.41
C CYS A 74 -27.92 -3.13 -0.85
N ALA A 75 -27.99 -2.51 -2.03
CA ALA A 75 -28.16 -3.20 -3.31
C ALA A 75 -26.80 -3.58 -3.88
N VAL A 76 -26.11 -4.49 -3.17
CA VAL A 76 -24.71 -4.87 -3.42
C VAL A 76 -24.65 -6.27 -3.99
N HIS A 77 -23.86 -6.45 -5.05
CA HIS A 77 -23.56 -7.76 -5.61
C HIS A 77 -22.36 -8.35 -4.87
N VAL A 78 -22.62 -8.91 -3.68
CA VAL A 78 -21.63 -9.43 -2.70
C VAL A 78 -20.54 -10.30 -3.33
N ASN A 79 -20.90 -11.11 -4.33
CA ASN A 79 -19.98 -12.02 -5.01
C ASN A 79 -19.37 -11.46 -6.31
N LYS A 80 -19.69 -10.23 -6.71
CA LYS A 80 -19.10 -9.56 -7.88
C LYS A 80 -18.16 -8.48 -7.39
N LEU A 81 -16.86 -8.68 -7.56
CA LEU A 81 -15.82 -7.92 -6.88
C LEU A 81 -14.88 -7.24 -7.89
N ALA A 82 -14.53 -6.00 -7.62
CA ALA A 82 -13.42 -5.29 -8.28
C ALA A 82 -12.40 -4.86 -7.22
N ARG A 83 -11.10 -4.87 -7.55
CA ARG A 83 -10.07 -4.33 -6.64
C ARG A 83 -10.22 -2.81 -6.55
N LEU A 84 -10.11 -2.25 -5.33
CA LEU A 84 -9.99 -0.80 -5.16
C LEU A 84 -8.65 -0.35 -5.77
N MET A 85 -8.68 0.64 -6.67
CA MET A 85 -7.47 1.18 -7.30
C MET A 85 -7.02 2.49 -6.68
N LEU A 86 -7.98 3.34 -6.34
CA LEU A 86 -7.74 4.67 -5.79
C LEU A 86 -8.94 5.08 -4.93
N ASP A 87 -8.67 5.63 -3.76
CA ASP A 87 -9.57 6.45 -2.97
C ASP A 87 -8.70 7.56 -2.38
N SER A 88 -8.86 8.79 -2.88
CA SER A 88 -7.91 9.87 -2.61
C SER A 88 -8.59 11.24 -2.57
N ASN A 89 -8.11 12.08 -1.65
CA ASN A 89 -8.39 13.52 -1.52
C ASN A 89 -7.26 14.41 -2.07
N GLU A 90 -6.29 13.83 -2.80
CA GLU A 90 -5.18 14.58 -3.35
C GLU A 90 -5.66 15.66 -4.34
N THR A 91 -5.15 16.88 -4.17
CA THR A 91 -5.41 17.99 -5.09
C THR A 91 -4.56 17.86 -6.35
N HIS A 92 -5.20 17.54 -7.47
CA HIS A 92 -4.60 17.62 -8.80
C HIS A 92 -5.01 18.91 -9.52
N THR A 93 -4.09 19.49 -10.28
CA THR A 93 -4.32 20.67 -11.12
C THR A 93 -3.94 20.36 -12.55
N LEU A 94 -4.86 20.57 -13.50
CA LEU A 94 -4.69 20.18 -14.91
C LEU A 94 -5.08 21.31 -15.86
N GLY A 95 -4.27 21.56 -16.87
CA GLY A 95 -4.61 22.33 -18.07
C GLY A 95 -5.40 21.52 -19.09
N GLN A 96 -5.94 22.20 -20.11
CA GLN A 96 -6.62 21.54 -21.22
C GLN A 96 -5.65 20.65 -22.02
N GLY A 97 -6.01 19.38 -22.20
CA GLY A 97 -5.22 18.36 -22.89
C GLY A 97 -4.28 17.57 -21.98
N GLU A 98 -4.16 17.94 -20.70
CA GLU A 98 -3.38 17.20 -19.72
C GLU A 98 -4.15 15.99 -19.17
N LYS A 99 -3.41 15.03 -18.62
CA LYS A 99 -3.91 13.74 -18.15
C LYS A 99 -3.37 13.39 -16.77
N ILE A 100 -4.19 12.76 -15.95
CA ILE A 100 -3.74 11.95 -14.80
C ILE A 100 -3.73 10.50 -15.23
N TYR A 101 -2.64 9.80 -14.98
CA TYR A 101 -2.55 8.34 -15.14
C TYR A 101 -2.92 7.69 -13.80
N LEU A 102 -3.96 6.86 -13.78
CA LEU A 102 -4.59 6.31 -12.57
C LEU A 102 -4.18 4.85 -12.28
N GLY A 103 -3.12 4.36 -12.94
CA GLY A 103 -2.66 2.96 -12.87
C GLY A 103 -3.42 2.00 -13.80
N GLU A 104 -2.85 0.81 -14.02
CA GLU A 104 -3.41 -0.27 -14.90
C GLU A 104 -4.04 0.20 -16.22
N GLY A 105 -3.39 1.15 -16.90
CA GLY A 105 -3.84 1.67 -18.19
C GLY A 105 -4.95 2.72 -18.13
N TYR A 106 -5.53 3.00 -16.95
CA TYR A 106 -6.52 4.07 -16.78
C TYR A 106 -5.88 5.46 -16.86
N ALA A 107 -6.54 6.39 -17.56
CA ALA A 107 -6.16 7.79 -17.58
C ALA A 107 -7.38 8.72 -17.72
N LEU A 108 -7.37 9.80 -16.96
CA LEU A 108 -8.37 10.87 -16.93
C LEU A 108 -7.82 12.10 -17.67
N GLU A 109 -8.45 12.51 -18.78
CA GLU A 109 -8.03 13.64 -19.61
C GLU A 109 -8.99 14.84 -19.49
N VAL A 110 -8.44 16.05 -19.41
CA VAL A 110 -9.22 17.30 -19.54
C VAL A 110 -9.37 17.67 -21.01
N LYS A 111 -10.46 17.23 -21.66
CA LYS A 111 -10.70 17.50 -23.10
C LYS A 111 -10.85 18.97 -23.40
N LYS A 112 -11.57 19.69 -22.52
CA LYS A 112 -11.91 21.09 -22.71
C LYS A 112 -12.26 21.76 -21.39
N ILE A 113 -11.87 23.02 -21.25
CA ILE A 113 -12.38 23.93 -20.21
C ILE A 113 -13.18 25.03 -20.91
N SER A 114 -14.43 25.28 -20.50
CA SER A 114 -15.23 26.39 -21.00
C SER A 114 -15.29 27.52 -19.99
N ILE A 115 -14.73 28.67 -20.35
CA ILE A 115 -14.82 29.89 -19.53
C ILE A 115 -16.25 30.45 -19.55
N ASP A 116 -16.92 30.40 -20.70
CA ASP A 116 -18.26 30.99 -20.88
C ASP A 116 -19.39 30.25 -20.16
N TYR A 117 -19.16 29.00 -19.74
CA TYR A 117 -20.13 28.12 -19.09
C TYR A 117 -19.66 27.59 -17.72
N MET A 118 -18.44 27.99 -17.30
CA MET A 118 -17.77 27.47 -16.10
C MET A 118 -17.91 25.93 -15.99
N ASP A 119 -17.59 25.23 -17.08
CA ASP A 119 -17.65 23.77 -17.16
C ASP A 119 -16.34 23.16 -17.66
N VAL A 120 -16.11 21.91 -17.26
CA VAL A 120 -14.95 21.10 -17.66
C VAL A 120 -15.43 19.78 -18.25
N TRP A 121 -14.96 19.47 -19.45
CA TRP A 121 -15.20 18.20 -20.12
C TRP A 121 -14.06 17.23 -19.79
N LEU A 122 -14.37 16.21 -18.99
CA LEU A 122 -13.46 15.13 -18.65
C LEU A 122 -13.77 13.87 -19.47
N GLU A 123 -12.73 13.12 -19.81
CA GLU A 123 -12.80 11.82 -20.50
C GLU A 123 -11.98 10.78 -19.73
N LEU A 124 -12.59 9.65 -19.42
CA LEU A 124 -11.92 8.47 -18.89
C LEU A 124 -11.54 7.57 -20.05
N THR A 125 -10.28 7.14 -20.05
CA THR A 125 -9.74 6.15 -20.98
C THR A 125 -9.12 4.98 -20.23
N ARG A 126 -9.09 3.80 -20.86
CA ARG A 126 -8.29 2.65 -20.42
C ARG A 126 -7.52 2.11 -21.61
N ASP A 127 -6.21 1.92 -21.47
CA ASP A 127 -5.30 1.45 -22.52
C ASP A 127 -5.39 2.32 -23.80
N GLY A 128 -5.64 3.62 -23.62
CA GLY A 128 -5.87 4.58 -24.69
C GLY A 128 -7.24 4.49 -25.39
N GLN A 129 -8.11 3.56 -24.99
CA GLN A 129 -9.47 3.41 -25.50
C GLN A 129 -10.45 4.24 -24.66
N TYR A 130 -11.44 4.84 -25.32
CA TYR A 130 -12.52 5.59 -24.68
C TYR A 130 -13.37 4.70 -23.77
N VAL A 131 -13.66 5.17 -22.55
CA VAL A 131 -14.57 4.52 -21.60
C VAL A 131 -15.85 5.32 -21.43
N ALA A 132 -15.73 6.58 -20.98
CA ALA A 132 -16.84 7.48 -20.69
C ALA A 132 -16.36 8.93 -20.69
N ASP A 133 -17.26 9.88 -20.89
CA ASP A 133 -17.01 11.31 -20.74
C ASP A 133 -18.18 12.04 -20.06
N GLN A 134 -17.91 13.21 -19.49
CA GLN A 134 -18.95 14.10 -18.97
C GLN A 134 -18.45 15.56 -18.93
N SER A 135 -19.36 16.51 -19.18
CA SER A 135 -19.14 17.91 -18.80
C SER A 135 -19.67 18.19 -17.39
N ILE A 136 -18.83 18.80 -16.55
CA ILE A 136 -19.09 19.08 -15.14
C ILE A 136 -19.09 20.60 -14.97
N SER A 137 -20.25 21.17 -14.62
CA SER A 137 -20.36 22.60 -14.33
C SER A 137 -20.06 22.88 -12.86
N ILE A 138 -19.21 23.86 -12.60
CA ILE A 138 -18.86 24.32 -11.24
C ILE A 138 -19.65 25.56 -10.81
N GLU A 139 -20.59 26.03 -11.63
CA GLU A 139 -21.20 27.37 -11.51
C GLU A 139 -22.38 27.44 -10.52
N THR A 140 -22.75 26.32 -9.90
CA THR A 140 -24.02 26.12 -9.19
C THR A 140 -23.84 25.23 -7.98
N ASP A 141 -24.78 25.26 -7.02
CA ASP A 141 -24.90 24.32 -5.88
C ASP A 141 -25.25 22.87 -6.32
N ASN A 142 -24.86 22.49 -7.54
CA ASN A 142 -25.05 21.18 -8.14
C ASN A 142 -23.94 20.22 -7.68
N ASN A 143 -24.15 18.93 -7.95
CA ASN A 143 -23.13 17.93 -7.71
C ASN A 143 -21.92 18.16 -8.65
N MET A 144 -20.80 18.65 -8.11
CA MET A 144 -19.53 18.81 -8.82
C MET A 144 -18.78 17.47 -8.99
N THR A 145 -19.43 16.35 -8.62
CA THR A 145 -18.94 14.99 -8.80
C THR A 145 -19.43 14.40 -10.12
N TRP A 146 -18.49 13.96 -10.95
CA TRP A 146 -18.78 12.99 -12.00
C TRP A 146 -18.75 11.58 -11.40
N ASN A 147 -19.86 10.85 -11.52
CA ASN A 147 -19.91 9.42 -11.26
C ASN A 147 -19.86 8.71 -12.62
N VAL A 148 -18.82 7.93 -12.89
CA VAL A 148 -18.78 7.04 -14.06
C VAL A 148 -19.61 5.81 -13.73
N ILE A 149 -20.69 5.64 -14.48
CA ILE A 149 -21.64 4.54 -14.34
C ILE A 149 -21.55 3.71 -15.62
N LEU A 150 -21.30 2.40 -15.51
CA LEU A 150 -21.16 1.50 -16.64
C LEU A 150 -22.15 0.35 -16.60
N ASP A 151 -22.60 -0.05 -17.78
CA ASP A 151 -23.44 -1.22 -18.02
C ASP A 151 -22.64 -2.47 -18.40
N ASN A 152 -23.23 -3.63 -18.15
CA ASN A 152 -22.67 -4.96 -18.38
C ASN A 152 -21.35 -5.27 -17.63
N VAL A 153 -21.02 -4.55 -16.56
CA VAL A 153 -19.87 -4.87 -15.69
C VAL A 153 -20.17 -6.17 -14.94
N GLN A 154 -19.49 -7.27 -15.30
CA GLN A 154 -19.83 -8.62 -14.82
C GLN A 154 -21.31 -8.99 -15.02
N GLY A 155 -21.94 -8.46 -16.08
CA GLY A 155 -23.36 -8.67 -16.40
C GLY A 155 -24.35 -7.88 -15.54
N GLU A 156 -23.89 -6.96 -14.68
CA GLU A 156 -24.74 -5.98 -13.99
C GLU A 156 -24.73 -4.63 -14.71
N ASN A 157 -25.76 -3.83 -14.47
CA ASN A 157 -25.95 -2.50 -15.06
C ASN A 157 -25.94 -1.42 -13.98
N ASP A 158 -25.87 -0.14 -14.38
CA ASP A 158 -25.85 1.01 -13.46
C ASP A 158 -24.69 0.97 -12.42
N ILE A 159 -23.57 0.29 -12.72
CA ILE A 159 -22.46 0.09 -11.77
C ILE A 159 -21.56 1.32 -11.67
N VAL A 160 -21.32 1.82 -10.44
CA VAL A 160 -20.33 2.88 -10.18
C VAL A 160 -18.92 2.32 -10.32
N VAL A 161 -18.13 2.87 -11.23
CA VAL A 161 -16.74 2.42 -11.44
C VAL A 161 -15.70 3.49 -11.12
N MET A 162 -16.07 4.77 -11.17
CA MET A 162 -15.19 5.89 -10.82
C MET A 162 -16.02 7.06 -10.28
N LYS A 163 -15.46 7.84 -9.35
CA LYS A 163 -15.96 9.17 -8.96
C LYS A 163 -14.83 10.19 -9.12
N VAL A 164 -15.15 11.39 -9.60
CA VAL A 164 -14.20 12.52 -9.71
C VAL A 164 -14.88 13.78 -9.21
N TYR A 165 -14.30 14.43 -8.18
CA TYR A 165 -14.79 15.70 -7.65
C TYR A 165 -13.96 16.86 -8.20
N VAL A 166 -14.60 17.70 -9.02
CA VAL A 166 -14.01 18.95 -9.52
C VAL A 166 -14.31 20.06 -8.53
N SER A 167 -13.30 20.61 -7.86
CA SER A 167 -13.53 21.66 -6.86
C SER A 167 -13.55 23.07 -7.44
N ASN A 168 -12.83 23.33 -8.53
CA ASN A 168 -12.75 24.66 -9.12
C ASN A 168 -12.16 24.69 -10.54
N ILE A 169 -12.34 25.82 -11.23
CA ILE A 169 -11.67 26.17 -12.48
C ILE A 169 -11.03 27.54 -12.28
N PHE A 170 -9.72 27.63 -12.45
CA PHE A 170 -9.00 28.91 -12.38
C PHE A 170 -8.71 29.43 -13.79
N VAL A 171 -9.16 30.65 -14.06
CA VAL A 171 -8.95 31.36 -15.34
C VAL A 171 -7.74 32.27 -15.20
N GLY A 172 -6.60 31.84 -15.76
CA GLY A 172 -5.40 32.66 -15.91
C GLY A 172 -5.45 33.57 -17.15
N ALA A 173 -4.44 34.44 -17.29
CA ALA A 173 -4.36 35.36 -18.44
C ALA A 173 -4.03 34.66 -19.77
N GLU A 174 -3.40 33.48 -19.71
CA GLU A 174 -2.97 32.71 -20.88
C GLU A 174 -3.57 31.29 -20.88
N ASN A 175 -3.62 30.64 -19.72
CA ASN A 175 -4.12 29.27 -19.55
C ASN A 175 -5.27 29.22 -18.53
N CYS A 176 -6.20 28.29 -18.74
CA CYS A 176 -7.16 27.86 -17.71
C CYS A 176 -6.74 26.50 -17.18
N ILE A 177 -6.98 26.29 -15.89
CA ILE A 177 -6.70 25.03 -15.19
C ILE A 177 -7.93 24.59 -14.41
N VAL A 178 -8.18 23.29 -14.32
CA VAL A 178 -9.17 22.68 -13.43
C VAL A 178 -8.45 22.14 -12.19
N ARG A 179 -9.11 22.23 -11.03
CA ARG A 179 -8.69 21.61 -9.78
C ARG A 179 -9.62 20.44 -9.44
N ILE A 180 -9.04 19.27 -9.23
CA ILE A 180 -9.71 18.03 -8.84
C ILE A 180 -9.22 17.70 -7.43
N ASP A 181 -10.13 17.55 -6.46
CA ASP A 181 -9.80 17.30 -5.04
C ASP A 181 -10.33 15.94 -4.54
N GLY A 182 -10.74 15.07 -5.46
CA GLY A 182 -11.23 13.74 -5.12
C GLY A 182 -11.26 12.82 -6.33
N ILE A 183 -10.64 11.66 -6.22
CA ILE A 183 -10.77 10.58 -7.21
C ILE A 183 -10.95 9.26 -6.47
N TRP A 184 -11.99 8.52 -6.84
CA TRP A 184 -12.22 7.14 -6.42
C TRP A 184 -12.34 6.27 -7.67
N LEU A 185 -11.67 5.11 -7.72
CA LEU A 185 -11.64 4.23 -8.89
C LEU A 185 -11.57 2.76 -8.46
N ILE A 186 -12.37 1.91 -9.12
CA ILE A 186 -12.25 0.45 -9.04
C ILE A 186 -11.80 -0.16 -10.37
N ASN A 187 -11.10 -1.28 -10.30
CA ASN A 187 -10.61 -2.01 -11.48
C ASN A 187 -11.73 -2.81 -12.17
N TYR A 188 -12.73 -2.11 -12.70
CA TYR A 188 -13.97 -2.74 -13.19
C TYR A 188 -13.75 -3.73 -14.34
N ALA A 189 -12.72 -3.56 -15.17
CA ALA A 189 -12.47 -4.48 -16.29
C ALA A 189 -11.86 -5.81 -15.85
N ASN A 190 -11.15 -5.81 -14.71
CA ASN A 190 -10.68 -7.01 -14.02
C ASN A 190 -11.64 -7.43 -12.88
N ALA A 191 -12.85 -6.88 -12.84
CA ALA A 191 -13.88 -7.34 -11.91
C ALA A 191 -14.24 -8.81 -12.20
N ARG A 192 -14.56 -9.56 -11.14
CA ARG A 192 -14.81 -11.00 -11.18
C ARG A 192 -16.11 -11.36 -10.48
N THR A 193 -16.79 -12.38 -10.98
CA THR A 193 -17.93 -13.02 -10.28
C THR A 193 -17.42 -14.30 -9.61
N LEU A 194 -17.49 -14.37 -8.28
CA LEU A 194 -17.21 -15.57 -7.50
C LEU A 194 -18.46 -16.44 -7.38
N ASN A 195 -18.27 -17.76 -7.45
CA ASN A 195 -19.31 -18.79 -7.39
C ASN A 195 -18.96 -19.78 -6.28
N VAL A 196 -19.95 -20.44 -5.71
CA VAL A 196 -19.71 -21.51 -4.72
C VAL A 196 -18.91 -22.64 -5.38
N GLY A 197 -17.76 -22.98 -4.80
CA GLY A 197 -16.76 -23.87 -5.35
C GLY A 197 -15.56 -23.19 -6.00
N ASP A 198 -15.59 -21.87 -6.21
CA ASP A 198 -14.43 -21.13 -6.74
C ASP A 198 -13.32 -21.01 -5.68
N GLU A 199 -12.08 -21.19 -6.13
CA GLU A 199 -10.87 -21.05 -5.32
C GLU A 199 -10.41 -19.59 -5.31
N PHE A 200 -10.05 -19.07 -4.13
CA PHE A 200 -9.40 -17.78 -3.94
C PHE A 200 -8.21 -17.93 -2.99
N GLY A 201 -7.00 -17.91 -3.54
CA GLY A 201 -5.81 -18.34 -2.80
C GLY A 201 -5.94 -19.82 -2.42
N GLU A 202 -5.72 -20.12 -1.14
CA GLU A 202 -5.85 -21.47 -0.56
C GLU A 202 -7.30 -21.80 -0.11
N PHE A 203 -8.22 -20.84 -0.23
CA PHE A 203 -9.59 -20.96 0.24
C PHE A 203 -10.56 -21.34 -0.88
N THR A 204 -11.64 -22.05 -0.56
CA THR A 204 -12.77 -22.27 -1.49
C THR A 204 -14.04 -21.64 -0.95
N LEU A 205 -14.74 -20.86 -1.78
CA LEU A 205 -16.01 -20.26 -1.44
C LEU A 205 -17.07 -21.35 -1.22
N LYS A 206 -17.60 -21.50 0.00
CA LYS A 206 -18.67 -22.44 0.35
C LYS A 206 -20.06 -21.81 0.23
N GLU A 207 -20.20 -20.55 0.62
CA GLU A 207 -21.50 -19.90 0.70
C GLU A 207 -21.42 -18.41 0.34
N ILE A 208 -22.46 -17.93 -0.34
CA ILE A 208 -22.69 -16.52 -0.63
C ILE A 208 -23.93 -16.11 0.15
N ILE A 209 -23.73 -15.34 1.22
CA ILE A 209 -24.80 -14.80 2.04
C ILE A 209 -25.17 -13.43 1.47
N ASN A 210 -26.30 -13.34 0.77
CA ASN A 210 -26.78 -12.07 0.24
C ASN A 210 -27.29 -11.17 1.36
N GLY A 211 -27.00 -9.86 1.27
CA GLY A 211 -27.46 -8.86 2.23
C GLY A 211 -28.98 -8.76 2.32
N THR A 212 -29.48 -8.45 3.52
CA THR A 212 -30.92 -8.22 3.77
C THR A 212 -31.26 -6.75 3.96
N GLY A 213 -30.26 -5.87 3.93
CA GLY A 213 -30.37 -4.44 4.25
C GLY A 213 -29.45 -4.06 5.40
N ALA A 214 -29.00 -2.80 5.42
CA ALA A 214 -28.09 -2.29 6.44
C ALA A 214 -28.59 -2.58 7.86
N PRO A 215 -27.74 -3.10 8.77
CA PRO A 215 -26.29 -3.24 8.63
C PRO A 215 -25.81 -4.52 7.91
N ASN A 216 -26.70 -5.45 7.53
CA ASN A 216 -26.31 -6.70 6.88
C ASN A 216 -26.28 -6.55 5.35
N LEU A 217 -25.11 -6.18 4.83
CA LEU A 217 -24.82 -6.09 3.40
C LEU A 217 -24.50 -7.45 2.74
N GLY A 218 -24.36 -8.50 3.54
CA GLY A 218 -24.01 -9.85 3.10
C GLY A 218 -22.55 -10.19 3.34
N SER A 219 -22.22 -11.46 3.09
CA SER A 219 -20.93 -12.06 3.42
C SER A 219 -20.56 -13.15 2.42
N LEU A 220 -19.26 -13.41 2.29
CA LEU A 220 -18.71 -14.58 1.60
C LEU A 220 -18.12 -15.53 2.65
N VAL A 221 -18.56 -16.79 2.65
CA VAL A 221 -18.04 -17.82 3.55
C VAL A 221 -17.08 -18.71 2.78
N PHE A 222 -15.82 -18.69 3.19
CA PHE A 222 -14.74 -19.47 2.62
C PHE A 222 -14.38 -20.62 3.57
N GLU A 223 -14.22 -21.84 3.06
CA GLU A 223 -13.59 -22.94 3.80
C GLU A 223 -12.12 -23.02 3.37
N ASN A 224 -11.21 -23.18 4.33
CA ASN A 224 -9.83 -23.49 4.02
C ASN A 224 -9.75 -24.96 3.55
N ASN A 225 -9.22 -25.20 2.34
CA ASN A 225 -9.09 -26.56 1.81
C ASN A 225 -7.94 -27.35 2.47
N MET A 226 -7.21 -26.74 3.41
CA MET A 226 -6.07 -27.31 4.11
C MET A 226 -6.18 -27.03 5.62
N GLU A 227 -5.50 -27.83 6.45
CA GLU A 227 -5.31 -27.44 7.85
C GLU A 227 -4.64 -26.06 7.92
N PRO A 228 -5.00 -25.20 8.90
CA PRO A 228 -4.73 -23.76 8.83
C PRO A 228 -3.22 -23.47 8.92
N ALA A 229 -2.59 -23.34 7.76
CA ALA A 229 -1.14 -23.27 7.58
C ALA A 229 -0.77 -22.62 6.22
N LEU A 230 -1.06 -21.32 6.07
CA LEU A 230 -0.57 -20.52 4.93
C LEU A 230 0.95 -20.60 4.88
N THR A 231 1.51 -21.04 3.76
CA THR A 231 2.96 -21.27 3.63
C THR A 231 3.60 -20.28 2.67
N CYS A 232 4.22 -19.24 3.22
CA CYS A 232 5.05 -18.29 2.46
C CYS A 232 6.42 -18.92 2.21
N ASN A 233 6.73 -19.24 0.96
CA ASN A 233 8.00 -19.86 0.57
C ASN A 233 9.04 -18.81 0.17
N VAL A 234 10.30 -19.05 0.52
CA VAL A 234 11.44 -18.31 -0.03
C VAL A 234 11.67 -18.76 -1.47
N THR A 235 11.80 -17.79 -2.37
CA THR A 235 12.16 -17.97 -3.78
C THR A 235 13.50 -17.29 -4.07
N ALA A 236 14.06 -17.55 -5.25
CA ALA A 236 15.27 -16.89 -5.71
C ALA A 236 14.92 -15.83 -6.75
N ALA A 237 15.28 -14.57 -6.49
CA ALA A 237 15.23 -13.48 -7.47
C ALA A 237 16.61 -13.32 -8.13
N GLY A 238 16.62 -13.02 -9.43
CA GLY A 238 17.82 -12.54 -10.11
C GLY A 238 18.02 -11.05 -9.84
N TYR A 239 19.27 -10.60 -9.83
CA TYR A 239 19.58 -9.16 -9.78
C TYR A 239 19.26 -8.47 -11.11
N GLU A 240 18.89 -7.19 -11.07
CA GLU A 240 18.68 -6.40 -12.29
C GLU A 240 19.99 -6.11 -13.05
N CYS A 241 21.14 -6.06 -12.35
CA CYS A 241 22.43 -5.81 -12.99
C CYS A 241 22.88 -7.00 -13.86
N ASP A 242 23.05 -6.76 -15.16
CA ASP A 242 23.55 -7.73 -16.15
C ASP A 242 24.86 -8.42 -15.72
N SER A 243 25.71 -7.74 -14.95
CA SER A 243 27.00 -8.26 -14.48
C SER A 243 26.87 -9.28 -13.34
N TRP A 244 25.67 -9.45 -12.79
CA TRP A 244 25.31 -10.44 -11.77
C TRP A 244 24.26 -11.44 -12.27
N SER A 245 24.13 -11.64 -13.60
CA SER A 245 23.09 -12.49 -14.21
C SER A 245 23.09 -13.97 -13.77
N ASP A 246 24.24 -14.47 -13.31
CA ASP A 246 24.43 -15.83 -12.81
C ASP A 246 24.25 -15.93 -11.27
N GLU A 247 23.99 -14.80 -10.60
CA GLU A 247 23.75 -14.70 -9.16
C GLU A 247 22.27 -14.46 -8.84
N GLN A 248 21.87 -14.83 -7.62
CA GLN A 248 20.51 -14.66 -7.11
C GLN A 248 20.51 -14.24 -5.64
N TYR A 249 19.42 -13.61 -5.19
CA TYR A 249 19.17 -13.32 -3.77
C TYR A 249 17.84 -13.94 -3.32
N PRO A 250 17.70 -14.30 -2.02
CA PRO A 250 16.47 -14.86 -1.49
C PRO A 250 15.40 -13.76 -1.37
N VAL A 251 14.17 -14.12 -1.68
CA VAL A 251 12.98 -13.26 -1.60
C VAL A 251 11.83 -14.04 -0.98
N ILE A 252 11.00 -13.40 -0.17
CA ILE A 252 9.76 -13.97 0.37
C ILE A 252 8.63 -12.94 0.25
N ASN A 253 7.49 -13.36 -0.29
CA ASN A 253 6.28 -12.55 -0.28
C ASN A 253 5.45 -12.90 0.97
N LEU A 254 5.20 -11.90 1.81
CA LEU A 254 4.30 -11.98 2.95
C LEU A 254 3.09 -11.08 2.70
N PHE A 255 1.93 -11.69 2.48
CA PHE A 255 0.64 -10.99 2.36
C PHE A 255 0.67 -9.87 1.30
N GLY A 256 1.20 -10.15 0.12
CA GLY A 256 1.30 -9.20 -1.00
C GLY A 256 2.59 -8.37 -1.00
N ALA A 257 3.23 -8.15 0.15
CA ALA A 257 4.47 -7.38 0.26
C ALA A 257 5.73 -8.25 0.14
N GLU A 258 6.77 -7.74 -0.51
CA GLU A 258 8.02 -8.44 -0.78
C GLU A 258 9.14 -8.08 0.21
N TYR A 259 9.86 -9.10 0.69
CA TYR A 259 10.95 -8.99 1.65
C TYR A 259 12.15 -9.84 1.26
N VAL A 260 13.33 -9.43 1.71
CA VAL A 260 14.58 -10.18 1.57
C VAL A 260 14.90 -10.85 2.92
N PRO A 261 14.95 -12.18 3.02
CA PRO A 261 15.54 -12.87 4.14
C PRO A 261 17.04 -12.56 4.23
N LEU A 262 17.57 -12.27 5.42
CA LEU A 262 19.00 -11.98 5.60
C LEU A 262 19.84 -13.19 5.18
N PHE A 263 20.88 -12.98 4.37
CA PHE A 263 21.73 -14.06 3.86
C PHE A 263 23.23 -13.72 4.00
N PRO A 264 24.08 -14.71 4.32
CA PRO A 264 25.52 -14.50 4.47
C PRO A 264 26.23 -14.45 3.10
N THR A 265 27.28 -13.63 2.98
CA THR A 265 28.04 -13.46 1.73
C THR A 265 28.82 -14.70 1.27
N ASP A 266 29.11 -15.63 2.19
CA ASP A 266 29.89 -16.86 1.93
C ASP A 266 29.02 -18.13 1.94
N GLY A 267 27.69 -17.98 2.05
CA GLY A 267 26.74 -19.10 2.07
C GLY A 267 26.08 -19.36 0.72
N ASN A 268 25.30 -20.43 0.65
CA ASN A 268 24.37 -20.67 -0.43
C ASN A 268 23.07 -19.87 -0.19
N ILE A 269 22.27 -19.65 -1.24
CA ILE A 269 20.98 -18.95 -1.12
C ILE A 269 19.98 -19.63 -0.15
N TRP A 270 20.06 -20.94 0.04
CA TRP A 270 19.28 -21.71 1.03
C TRP A 270 19.83 -21.66 2.46
N ASP A 271 21.01 -21.07 2.67
CA ASP A 271 21.57 -20.82 4.01
C ASP A 271 21.05 -19.46 4.59
N SER A 272 20.02 -18.88 3.97
CA SER A 272 19.39 -17.64 4.42
C SER A 272 18.56 -17.82 5.70
N HIS A 273 18.53 -16.76 6.51
CA HIS A 273 17.78 -16.68 7.75
C HIS A 273 16.32 -16.34 7.44
N VAL A 274 15.54 -17.35 7.05
CA VAL A 274 14.14 -17.27 6.57
C VAL A 274 13.23 -16.40 7.45
N ASN A 275 13.47 -16.34 8.76
CA ASN A 275 12.69 -15.55 9.70
C ASN A 275 13.27 -14.17 10.04
N LYS A 276 14.40 -13.77 9.45
CA LYS A 276 15.02 -12.45 9.64
C LYS A 276 14.89 -11.68 8.35
N LEU A 277 13.98 -10.72 8.32
CA LEU A 277 13.51 -10.09 7.08
C LEU A 277 13.84 -8.60 7.05
N THR A 278 14.13 -8.09 5.85
CA THR A 278 14.30 -6.67 5.54
C THR A 278 13.53 -6.30 4.28
N GLY A 279 13.16 -5.02 4.13
CA GLY A 279 12.72 -4.50 2.84
C GLY A 279 13.89 -4.37 1.86
N LEU A 280 13.59 -4.47 0.56
CA LEU A 280 14.48 -4.07 -0.52
C LEU A 280 14.31 -2.56 -0.78
N ILE A 281 15.41 -1.82 -0.86
CA ILE A 281 15.39 -0.38 -1.17
C ILE A 281 15.58 -0.17 -2.68
N LEU A 282 16.55 -0.87 -3.26
CA LEU A 282 16.95 -0.70 -4.65
C LEU A 282 17.49 -2.02 -5.21
N ASP A 283 17.07 -2.36 -6.42
CA ASP A 283 17.74 -3.32 -7.32
C ASP A 283 17.68 -2.67 -8.71
N SER A 284 18.83 -2.30 -9.28
CA SER A 284 18.88 -1.46 -10.48
C SER A 284 20.15 -1.68 -11.30
N ASN A 285 19.96 -1.62 -12.62
CA ASN A 285 21.00 -1.60 -13.65
C ASN A 285 21.18 -0.22 -14.31
N GLU A 286 20.51 0.82 -13.79
CA GLU A 286 20.63 2.17 -14.34
C GLU A 286 22.06 2.69 -14.15
N THR A 287 22.65 3.19 -15.25
CA THR A 287 24.03 3.69 -15.23
C THR A 287 24.10 5.10 -14.63
N GLN A 288 24.50 5.18 -13.36
CA GLN A 288 24.84 6.41 -12.66
C GLN A 288 26.25 6.88 -13.03
N VAL A 289 26.42 8.20 -13.15
CA VAL A 289 27.69 8.84 -13.55
C VAL A 289 28.05 9.86 -12.49
N LEU A 290 29.14 9.61 -11.75
CA LEU A 290 29.52 10.40 -10.59
C LEU A 290 30.96 10.93 -10.71
N GLU A 291 31.19 12.16 -10.28
CA GLU A 291 32.52 12.74 -10.09
C GLU A 291 33.04 12.52 -8.66
N ALA A 292 34.36 12.57 -8.49
CA ALA A 292 34.97 12.44 -7.16
C ALA A 292 34.50 13.59 -6.22
N GLY A 293 33.95 13.22 -5.06
CA GLY A 293 33.29 14.10 -4.10
C GLY A 293 31.77 14.24 -4.28
N GLU A 294 31.17 13.58 -5.29
CA GLU A 294 29.71 13.52 -5.41
C GLU A 294 29.11 12.39 -4.57
N ILE A 295 27.87 12.64 -4.11
CA ILE A 295 27.07 11.75 -3.27
C ILE A 295 25.81 11.38 -4.05
N LEU A 296 25.58 10.08 -4.22
CA LEU A 296 24.35 9.51 -4.76
C LEU A 296 23.42 9.13 -3.61
N ASP A 297 22.24 9.74 -3.55
CA ASP A 297 21.16 9.33 -2.65
C ASP A 297 20.57 8.00 -3.14
N LEU A 298 20.50 7.00 -2.26
CA LEU A 298 19.94 5.67 -2.53
C LEU A 298 18.55 5.49 -1.92
N GLY A 299 18.02 6.51 -1.24
CA GLY A 299 16.74 6.47 -0.54
C GLY A 299 16.85 6.01 0.92
N GLN A 300 15.81 6.28 1.70
CA GLN A 300 15.68 5.92 3.14
C GLN A 300 16.89 6.34 4.01
N GLY A 301 17.57 7.41 3.63
CA GLY A 301 18.73 7.96 4.33
C GLY A 301 20.07 7.34 3.93
N TYR A 302 20.09 6.31 3.07
CA TYR A 302 21.33 5.70 2.56
C TYR A 302 21.92 6.53 1.43
N ALA A 303 23.24 6.68 1.41
CA ALA A 303 23.94 7.40 0.35
C ALA A 303 25.32 6.80 0.05
N LEU A 304 25.70 6.82 -1.22
CA LEU A 304 26.98 6.34 -1.75
C LEU A 304 27.84 7.51 -2.20
N GLU A 305 28.99 7.73 -1.57
CA GLU A 305 29.94 8.79 -1.94
C GLU A 305 31.15 8.22 -2.71
N VAL A 306 31.57 8.92 -3.76
CA VAL A 306 32.82 8.63 -4.48
C VAL A 306 33.95 9.46 -3.86
N ARG A 307 34.56 8.94 -2.78
CA ARG A 307 35.60 9.65 -2.00
C ARG A 307 36.79 10.10 -2.85
N GLU A 308 37.37 9.20 -3.63
CA GLU A 308 38.47 9.50 -4.55
C GLU A 308 38.49 8.50 -5.72
N ILE A 309 39.09 8.88 -6.84
CA ILE A 309 39.46 7.98 -7.94
C ILE A 309 40.98 8.04 -8.09
N ASP A 310 41.67 6.95 -7.74
CA ASP A 310 43.11 6.79 -7.90
C ASP A 310 43.45 6.29 -9.31
N ILE A 311 44.39 7.00 -9.92
CA ILE A 311 44.80 6.89 -11.33
C ILE A 311 45.94 5.89 -11.47
N ASP A 312 46.88 5.86 -10.51
CA ASP A 312 48.07 5.03 -10.59
C ASP A 312 47.76 3.55 -10.30
N SER A 313 46.58 3.27 -9.70
CA SER A 313 46.12 1.92 -9.40
C SER A 313 44.70 1.58 -9.87
N GLU A 314 44.14 2.39 -10.78
CA GLU A 314 42.82 2.22 -11.44
C GLU A 314 41.69 1.83 -10.48
N LYS A 315 41.53 2.62 -9.40
CA LYS A 315 40.56 2.36 -8.32
C LYS A 315 39.64 3.52 -8.03
N ALA A 316 38.38 3.21 -7.76
CA ALA A 316 37.44 4.11 -7.09
C ALA A 316 37.35 3.76 -5.61
N TRP A 317 37.56 4.75 -4.73
CA TRP A 317 37.24 4.65 -3.32
C TRP A 317 35.79 5.07 -3.13
N LEU A 318 34.95 4.09 -2.79
CA LEU A 318 33.52 4.28 -2.52
C LEU A 318 33.26 4.16 -1.02
N GLU A 319 32.35 4.98 -0.50
CA GLU A 319 31.88 4.93 0.89
C GLU A 319 30.35 4.88 0.95
N LEU A 320 29.81 3.94 1.73
CA LEU A 320 28.40 3.84 2.06
C LEU A 320 28.15 4.52 3.41
N THR A 321 27.15 5.39 3.44
CA THR A 321 26.66 6.05 4.65
C THR A 321 25.15 5.88 4.80
N ARG A 322 24.65 6.04 6.03
CA ARG A 322 23.22 6.21 6.32
C ARG A 322 23.03 7.34 7.31
N ASP A 323 22.12 8.27 7.01
CA ASP A 323 21.82 9.44 7.85
C ASP A 323 23.10 10.26 8.18
N GLY A 324 24.06 10.28 7.24
CA GLY A 324 25.38 10.90 7.40
C GLY A 324 26.37 10.14 8.28
N GLN A 325 26.02 8.93 8.76
CA GLN A 325 26.91 8.05 9.52
C GLN A 325 27.59 7.03 8.60
N TYR A 326 28.89 6.84 8.79
CA TYR A 326 29.71 5.86 8.08
C TYR A 326 29.22 4.43 8.36
N ILE A 327 29.10 3.62 7.30
CA ILE A 327 28.82 2.17 7.38
C ILE A 327 30.05 1.37 6.96
N ALA A 328 30.52 1.56 5.72
CA ALA A 328 31.62 0.80 5.14
C ALA A 328 32.23 1.55 3.95
N ASP A 329 33.49 1.25 3.62
CA ASP A 329 34.17 1.74 2.42
C ASP A 329 34.98 0.63 1.71
N LYS A 330 35.23 0.81 0.40
CA LYS A 330 36.13 -0.08 -0.36
C LYS A 330 36.80 0.66 -1.51
N ASN A 331 38.04 0.27 -1.78
CA ASN A 331 38.72 0.58 -3.05
C ASN A 331 38.37 -0.50 -4.08
N VAL A 332 37.51 -0.16 -5.04
CA VAL A 332 37.06 -1.04 -6.14
C VAL A 332 38.00 -0.87 -7.33
N SER A 333 38.50 -1.97 -7.89
CA SER A 333 39.56 -1.97 -8.91
C SER A 333 39.05 -2.42 -10.28
N MET A 334 39.59 -1.81 -11.34
CA MET A 334 39.23 -2.14 -12.73
C MET A 334 39.98 -3.35 -13.32
N ASP A 335 40.99 -3.88 -12.61
CA ASP A 335 41.98 -4.86 -13.09
C ASP A 335 41.36 -6.15 -13.69
N THR A 336 40.24 -6.61 -13.12
CA THR A 336 39.49 -7.80 -13.56
C THR A 336 37.99 -7.58 -13.31
N ASP A 337 37.12 -8.24 -14.07
CA ASP A 337 35.67 -8.09 -13.94
C ASP A 337 35.18 -8.47 -12.53
N ASP A 338 35.70 -9.56 -11.94
CA ASP A 338 35.42 -9.97 -10.54
C ASP A 338 35.73 -8.87 -9.50
N ASN A 339 36.70 -7.99 -9.77
CA ASN A 339 37.14 -6.95 -8.83
C ASN A 339 36.27 -5.67 -8.89
N ARG A 340 35.39 -5.56 -9.89
CA ARG A 340 34.51 -4.40 -10.11
C ARG A 340 33.26 -4.41 -9.23
N THR A 341 32.98 -5.52 -8.54
CA THR A 341 31.89 -5.61 -7.58
C THR A 341 32.37 -5.32 -6.15
N TRP A 342 31.64 -4.45 -5.46
CA TRP A 342 31.70 -4.27 -4.02
C TRP A 342 30.44 -4.82 -3.37
N THR A 343 30.54 -5.99 -2.78
CA THR A 343 29.58 -6.49 -1.79
C THR A 343 29.93 -5.93 -0.42
N VAL A 344 28.97 -5.28 0.25
CA VAL A 344 29.05 -4.94 1.67
C VAL A 344 28.37 -6.06 2.45
N ALA A 345 29.15 -6.70 3.32
CA ALA A 345 28.68 -7.64 4.32
C ALA A 345 28.88 -7.02 5.71
N LEU A 346 27.87 -7.12 6.59
CA LEU A 346 27.91 -6.58 7.95
C LEU A 346 27.70 -7.67 9.01
N ASP A 347 28.33 -7.45 10.16
CA ASP A 347 28.17 -8.28 11.36
C ASP A 347 27.10 -7.72 12.31
N ASP A 348 26.64 -8.56 13.24
CA ASP A 348 25.60 -8.29 14.24
C ASP A 348 24.23 -7.82 13.68
N VAL A 349 23.96 -7.97 12.37
CA VAL A 349 22.66 -7.62 11.76
C VAL A 349 21.59 -8.61 12.24
N GLN A 350 20.68 -8.14 13.11
CA GLN A 350 19.75 -9.02 13.84
C GLN A 350 20.46 -10.20 14.56
N GLY A 351 21.72 -9.99 14.97
CA GLY A 351 22.55 -11.01 15.60
C GLY A 351 23.09 -12.09 14.66
N GLU A 352 23.09 -11.88 13.34
CA GLU A 352 23.79 -12.70 12.35
C GLU A 352 24.99 -11.96 11.76
N ASN A 353 25.94 -12.71 11.21
CA ASN A 353 27.23 -12.21 10.74
C ASN A 353 27.44 -12.40 9.24
N ASN A 354 28.31 -11.56 8.65
CA ASN A 354 28.58 -11.50 7.21
C ASN A 354 27.34 -11.32 6.33
N ILE A 355 26.29 -10.65 6.83
CA ILE A 355 25.02 -10.44 6.12
C ILE A 355 25.21 -9.46 4.97
N VAL A 356 24.86 -9.86 3.75
CA VAL A 356 24.91 -8.99 2.57
C VAL A 356 23.84 -7.90 2.70
N VAL A 357 24.27 -6.63 2.64
CA VAL A 357 23.37 -5.47 2.75
C VAL A 357 23.38 -4.59 1.51
N MET A 358 24.47 -4.59 0.74
CA MET A 358 24.60 -3.84 -0.51
C MET A 358 25.51 -4.58 -1.49
N LYS A 359 25.21 -4.48 -2.79
CA LYS A 359 26.16 -4.73 -3.88
C LYS A 359 26.24 -3.50 -4.78
N VAL A 360 27.44 -3.13 -5.21
CA VAL A 360 27.69 -2.06 -6.19
C VAL A 360 28.63 -2.59 -7.28
N HIS A 361 28.22 -2.51 -8.55
CA HIS A 361 29.07 -2.83 -9.70
C HIS A 361 29.55 -1.55 -10.37
N VAL A 362 30.86 -1.45 -10.55
CA VAL A 362 31.50 -0.30 -11.18
C VAL A 362 31.88 -0.64 -12.61
N LYS A 363 31.10 -0.12 -13.57
CA LYS A 363 31.26 -0.36 -15.01
C LYS A 363 32.63 0.05 -15.54
N ASN A 364 33.08 1.25 -15.19
CA ASN A 364 34.24 1.90 -15.79
C ASN A 364 34.72 3.13 -14.97
N LEU A 365 35.95 3.57 -15.21
CA LEU A 365 36.52 4.82 -14.72
C LEU A 365 36.99 5.70 -15.89
N PHE A 366 36.95 7.01 -15.71
CA PHE A 366 37.62 7.98 -16.60
C PHE A 366 38.38 9.01 -15.79
N VAL A 367 39.60 9.27 -16.23
CA VAL A 367 40.49 10.26 -15.64
C VAL A 367 40.93 11.21 -16.75
N GLY A 368 40.38 12.41 -16.73
CA GLY A 368 40.86 13.55 -17.51
C GLY A 368 41.80 14.43 -16.69
N SER A 369 42.34 15.47 -17.33
CA SER A 369 43.17 16.49 -16.67
C SER A 369 42.41 17.37 -15.68
N GLU A 370 41.08 17.39 -15.74
CA GLU A 370 40.20 18.28 -14.96
C GLU A 370 39.06 17.53 -14.24
N LYS A 371 38.63 16.37 -14.74
CA LYS A 371 37.52 15.58 -14.19
C LYS A 371 37.95 14.14 -13.96
N ARG A 372 37.49 13.55 -12.86
CA ARG A 372 37.58 12.10 -12.59
C ARG A 372 36.15 11.60 -12.42
N ILE A 373 35.75 10.61 -13.21
CA ILE A 373 34.37 10.12 -13.34
C ILE A 373 34.35 8.61 -13.12
N VAL A 374 33.34 8.12 -12.42
CA VAL A 374 33.01 6.70 -12.29
C VAL A 374 31.63 6.44 -12.90
N TRP A 375 31.49 5.31 -13.59
CA TRP A 375 30.20 4.77 -14.01
C TRP A 375 29.83 3.58 -13.13
N ILE A 376 28.66 3.64 -12.50
CA ILE A 376 28.09 2.57 -11.69
C ILE A 376 26.81 2.11 -12.38
N ASP A 377 26.68 0.83 -12.71
CA ASP A 377 25.56 0.27 -13.48
C ASP A 377 24.99 -1.02 -12.86
N GLY A 378 25.23 -1.19 -11.56
CA GLY A 378 24.57 -2.17 -10.72
C GLY A 378 24.54 -1.66 -9.29
N ILE A 379 23.36 -1.48 -8.71
CA ILE A 379 23.20 -1.22 -7.29
C ILE A 379 22.06 -2.10 -6.77
N TRP A 380 22.37 -2.92 -5.77
CA TRP A 380 21.39 -3.63 -4.96
C TRP A 380 21.58 -3.23 -3.50
N LEU A 381 20.49 -2.88 -2.80
CA LEU A 381 20.52 -2.38 -1.42
C LEU A 381 19.29 -2.87 -0.65
N ALA A 382 19.53 -3.48 0.50
CA ALA A 382 18.50 -3.91 1.44
C ALA A 382 18.54 -3.08 2.75
N ASP A 383 17.38 -2.80 3.35
CA ASP A 383 17.26 -1.92 4.52
C ASP A 383 17.65 -2.58 5.86
N TYR A 384 18.89 -3.05 5.95
CA TYR A 384 19.37 -3.90 7.04
C TYR A 384 19.13 -3.34 8.44
N ALA A 385 19.14 -2.01 8.63
CA ALA A 385 18.94 -1.41 9.96
C ALA A 385 17.46 -1.34 10.40
N ASN A 386 16.51 -1.53 9.47
CA ASN A 386 15.10 -1.77 9.78
C ASN A 386 14.72 -3.26 9.72
N ALA A 387 15.68 -4.16 9.46
CA ALA A 387 15.45 -5.60 9.47
C ALA A 387 14.89 -6.07 10.83
N ARG A 388 14.04 -7.10 10.83
CA ARG A 388 13.50 -7.71 12.06
C ARG A 388 13.48 -9.24 12.02
N THR A 389 13.61 -9.81 13.21
CA THR A 389 13.45 -11.24 13.47
C THR A 389 12.01 -11.56 13.83
N LEU A 390 11.42 -12.51 13.11
CA LEU A 390 10.10 -13.09 13.36
C LEU A 390 10.24 -14.36 14.20
N ASN A 391 9.29 -14.58 15.10
CA ASN A 391 9.30 -15.66 16.07
C ASN A 391 8.00 -16.47 15.97
N VAL A 392 8.07 -17.76 16.28
CA VAL A 392 6.86 -18.59 16.39
C VAL A 392 5.97 -18.02 17.51
N GLY A 393 4.73 -17.68 17.14
CA GLY A 393 3.77 -16.97 17.99
C GLY A 393 3.59 -15.47 17.64
N ASP A 394 4.38 -14.90 16.72
CA ASP A 394 4.17 -13.52 16.26
C ASP A 394 2.90 -13.41 15.41
N GLU A 395 2.10 -12.38 15.68
CA GLU A 395 0.78 -12.12 15.07
C GLU A 395 0.91 -11.15 13.87
N PHE A 396 0.28 -11.49 12.74
CA PHE A 396 0.27 -10.79 11.45
C PHE A 396 -1.17 -10.68 10.92
N GLY A 397 -1.87 -9.61 11.27
CA GLY A 397 -3.31 -9.51 11.00
C GLY A 397 -4.08 -10.61 11.74
N GLU A 398 -4.81 -11.45 11.03
CA GLU A 398 -5.51 -12.63 11.60
C GLU A 398 -4.64 -13.89 11.69
N PHE A 399 -3.38 -13.81 11.27
CA PHE A 399 -2.46 -14.94 11.19
C PHE A 399 -1.45 -14.95 12.35
N THR A 400 -0.97 -16.13 12.72
CA THR A 400 0.08 -16.34 13.72
C THR A 400 1.17 -17.21 13.11
N LEU A 401 2.44 -16.80 13.22
CA LEU A 401 3.58 -17.59 12.73
C LEU A 401 3.68 -18.89 13.55
N ASN A 402 3.32 -20.03 12.95
CA ASN A 402 3.29 -21.33 13.60
C ASN A 402 4.62 -22.09 13.49
N GLN A 403 5.31 -21.97 12.35
CA GLN A 403 6.53 -22.70 12.09
C GLN A 403 7.47 -21.93 11.15
N ILE A 404 8.77 -22.02 11.44
CA ILE A 404 9.85 -21.58 10.55
C ILE A 404 10.49 -22.84 9.97
N ILE A 405 10.60 -22.91 8.64
CA ILE A 405 11.24 -23.99 7.90
C ILE A 405 12.50 -23.39 7.27
N ASN A 406 13.68 -23.84 7.69
CA ASN A 406 14.94 -23.39 7.09
C ASN A 406 15.16 -24.09 5.73
N GLY A 407 15.91 -23.44 4.85
CA GLY A 407 16.35 -24.04 3.60
C GLY A 407 17.25 -25.26 3.81
N THR A 408 17.29 -26.13 2.81
CA THR A 408 18.11 -27.35 2.80
C THR A 408 18.98 -27.50 1.56
N ASP A 409 18.52 -26.97 0.42
CA ASP A 409 19.16 -27.10 -0.89
C ASP A 409 18.46 -26.18 -1.92
N ALA A 410 18.95 -26.15 -3.15
CA ALA A 410 18.41 -25.30 -4.23
C ALA A 410 16.92 -25.55 -4.59
N SER A 411 16.32 -26.68 -4.18
CA SER A 411 14.89 -26.96 -4.37
C SER A 411 14.01 -26.59 -3.18
N ASN A 412 14.62 -26.24 -2.04
CA ASN A 412 13.96 -25.82 -0.82
C ASN A 412 14.80 -24.74 -0.12
N LEU A 413 14.46 -23.48 -0.38
CA LEU A 413 15.10 -22.31 0.24
C LEU A 413 14.52 -21.98 1.64
N GLY A 414 13.50 -22.74 2.08
CA GLY A 414 12.79 -22.53 3.33
C GLY A 414 11.47 -21.78 3.18
N SER A 415 10.70 -21.73 4.27
CA SER A 415 9.34 -21.20 4.30
C SER A 415 8.97 -20.69 5.70
N LEU A 416 8.03 -19.75 5.77
CA LEU A 416 7.29 -19.37 6.98
C LEU A 416 5.86 -19.92 6.88
N VAL A 417 5.41 -20.61 7.92
CA VAL A 417 4.08 -21.23 7.97
C VAL A 417 3.24 -20.52 9.02
N PHE A 418 2.15 -19.91 8.59
CA PHE A 418 1.24 -19.13 9.42
C PHE A 418 -0.11 -19.84 9.59
N GLY A 419 -0.56 -20.03 10.83
CA GLY A 419 -1.94 -20.47 11.07
C GLY A 419 -2.88 -19.29 11.22
N SER A 420 -4.17 -19.49 10.95
CA SER A 420 -5.19 -18.53 11.39
C SER A 420 -5.35 -18.61 12.91
N ALA A 421 -5.54 -17.47 13.55
CA ALA A 421 -5.78 -17.39 14.98
C ALA A 421 -7.17 -17.92 15.33
N SER A 422 -7.30 -19.24 15.52
CA SER A 422 -8.48 -19.81 16.18
C SER A 422 -8.57 -19.20 17.59
N VAL A 423 -9.68 -18.52 17.90
CA VAL A 423 -9.88 -17.89 19.22
C VAL A 423 -9.85 -18.97 20.29
N THR A 424 -8.72 -19.11 20.99
CA THR A 424 -8.64 -19.93 22.20
C THR A 424 -9.45 -19.23 23.27
N ASP A 425 -10.64 -19.75 23.52
CA ASP A 425 -11.59 -19.26 24.53
C ASP A 425 -11.03 -19.48 25.95
N GLU A 426 -10.08 -18.65 26.36
CA GLU A 426 -9.58 -18.58 27.74
C GLU A 426 -10.63 -17.94 28.65
N THR A 427 -11.68 -18.71 28.93
CA THR A 427 -12.63 -18.49 30.02
C THR A 427 -11.97 -18.70 31.39
N SER A 428 -10.93 -17.92 31.68
CA SER A 428 -10.39 -17.77 33.03
C SER A 428 -11.33 -16.92 33.89
N VAL A 429 -12.32 -17.59 34.49
CA VAL A 429 -13.18 -16.99 35.51
C VAL A 429 -12.34 -16.61 36.72
N THR A 430 -12.02 -15.33 36.85
CA THR A 430 -11.70 -14.72 38.15
C THR A 430 -12.66 -13.58 38.42
N ASP A 431 -13.65 -13.91 39.25
CA ASP A 431 -14.51 -12.97 39.96
C ASP A 431 -13.65 -12.16 40.94
N ASP A 432 -13.60 -10.84 40.79
CA ASP A 432 -13.45 -9.96 41.96
C ASP A 432 -13.95 -8.54 41.67
N THR A 433 -14.99 -8.17 42.40
CA THR A 433 -15.62 -6.85 42.34
C THR A 433 -14.90 -5.87 43.27
N SER A 434 -14.44 -4.73 42.74
CA SER A 434 -14.50 -3.47 43.51
C SER A 434 -14.50 -2.24 42.61
N THR A 435 -15.23 -1.22 43.05
CA THR A 435 -15.64 -0.07 42.24
C THR A 435 -14.98 1.25 42.66
N ALA A 436 -15.03 2.20 41.72
CA ALA A 436 -15.09 3.65 41.89
C ALA A 436 -13.78 4.47 41.91
N GLY A 437 -13.73 5.51 41.06
CA GLY A 437 -12.64 6.49 41.00
C GLY A 437 -12.67 7.47 39.81
N PHE A 438 -13.80 8.15 39.54
CA PHE A 438 -13.87 9.24 38.55
C PHE A 438 -13.03 10.46 38.98
N SER A 439 -12.22 11.08 38.08
CA SER A 439 -12.14 12.56 37.97
C SER A 439 -11.35 13.08 36.74
N SER A 440 -12.07 13.71 35.80
CA SER A 440 -11.76 14.96 35.07
C SER A 440 -10.31 15.42 34.74
N SER A 441 -10.07 15.69 33.44
CA SER A 441 -9.09 16.68 32.91
C SER A 441 -9.43 18.12 33.33
N PRO A 442 -8.44 19.04 33.37
CA PRO A 442 -8.18 19.99 32.27
C PRO A 442 -6.66 20.31 32.06
N SER A 443 -6.14 21.08 31.10
CA SER A 443 -6.66 21.81 29.91
C SER A 443 -5.51 22.10 28.89
N SER A 444 -5.87 22.66 27.72
CA SER A 444 -5.01 23.22 26.65
C SER A 444 -4.12 24.41 27.01
N GLU A 445 -3.06 24.63 26.23
CA GLU A 445 -2.67 25.97 25.75
C GLU A 445 -2.08 25.89 24.32
N ASN A 446 -2.44 26.85 23.46
CA ASN A 446 -1.94 26.98 22.09
C ASN A 446 -0.78 27.96 22.06
N GLU A 447 0.22 27.73 21.21
CA GLU A 447 0.86 28.86 20.52
C GLU A 447 1.22 28.48 19.08
N SER A 448 0.82 29.37 18.16
CA SER A 448 1.00 29.24 16.72
C SER A 448 2.26 29.99 16.31
N ASP A 449 3.08 29.42 15.42
CA ASP A 449 4.01 30.25 14.66
C ASP A 449 4.18 29.81 13.21
N LYS A 450 4.51 30.79 12.37
CA LYS A 450 4.26 30.79 10.94
C LYS A 450 5.58 30.84 10.17
N PHE A 451 5.86 29.82 9.36
CA PHE A 451 6.95 29.87 8.38
C PHE A 451 6.47 29.68 6.96
N THR A 452 6.86 30.65 6.13
CA THR A 452 6.75 30.62 4.67
C THR A 452 8.17 30.49 4.11
N ASN A 453 8.44 29.49 3.26
CA ASN A 453 8.86 29.82 1.90
C ASN A 453 8.81 28.63 0.92
N THR A 454 8.72 29.00 -0.34
CA THR A 454 8.83 28.16 -1.54
C THR A 454 10.20 27.48 -1.72
N SER A 455 10.21 26.21 -2.11
CA SER A 455 11.13 25.71 -3.15
C SER A 455 10.54 24.45 -3.81
N THR A 456 10.84 24.27 -5.09
CA THR A 456 10.60 23.06 -5.89
C THR A 456 11.38 21.85 -5.36
N GLU A 457 10.68 20.75 -5.09
CA GLU A 457 11.21 19.40 -4.91
C GLU A 457 10.33 18.41 -5.73
N PRO A 458 10.89 17.31 -6.26
CA PRO A 458 10.11 16.25 -6.91
C PRO A 458 9.22 15.52 -5.89
N PRO A 459 8.13 14.85 -6.31
CA PRO A 459 7.14 14.31 -5.39
C PRO A 459 7.73 13.26 -4.45
N THR A 460 7.45 13.45 -3.16
CA THR A 460 7.86 12.62 -2.04
C THR A 460 7.48 11.15 -2.24
N SER A 461 8.41 10.24 -1.94
CA SER A 461 8.22 8.80 -2.10
C SER A 461 6.99 8.26 -1.35
N TRP A 462 6.10 7.56 -2.05
CA TRP A 462 5.11 6.68 -1.42
C TRP A 462 5.82 5.47 -0.81
N TYR A 463 5.91 5.44 0.53
CA TYR A 463 6.15 4.19 1.25
C TYR A 463 5.38 4.20 2.57
N TRP A 464 4.58 3.16 2.79
CA TRP A 464 3.85 3.00 4.05
C TRP A 464 4.83 2.73 5.20
N ASN A 465 4.54 3.30 6.37
CA ASN A 465 5.26 2.96 7.60
C ASN A 465 4.88 1.53 8.05
N PHE A 466 5.62 0.56 7.50
CA PHE A 466 5.49 -0.90 7.66
C PHE A 466 5.05 -1.35 9.06
N TRP A 467 5.53 -0.71 10.12
CA TRP A 467 5.44 -1.22 11.49
C TRP A 467 4.18 -0.83 12.30
N LYS A 468 3.17 -0.18 11.70
CA LYS A 468 1.99 0.29 12.45
C LYS A 468 0.96 -0.81 12.81
N SER A 469 0.99 -1.98 12.16
CA SER A 469 0.05 -3.09 12.38
C SER A 469 0.45 -4.08 13.48
N PHE A 470 1.58 -3.86 14.18
CA PHE A 470 2.20 -4.87 15.04
C PHE A 470 1.78 -4.76 16.51
N THR A 471 1.09 -5.79 17.01
CA THR A 471 0.82 -5.97 18.46
C THR A 471 1.78 -7.00 19.05
N MET A 472 3.03 -6.60 19.29
CA MET A 472 4.03 -7.50 19.89
C MET A 472 3.82 -7.63 21.41
N LYS A 473 3.71 -8.87 21.91
CA LYS A 473 3.82 -9.17 23.34
C LYS A 473 5.28 -9.00 23.78
N LEU A 474 5.63 -7.82 24.30
CA LEU A 474 6.88 -7.67 25.07
C LEU A 474 6.91 -8.69 26.22
N LYS A 475 8.09 -9.27 26.46
CA LYS A 475 8.35 -10.21 27.55
C LYS A 475 9.62 -9.83 28.31
#